data_AF-H8YXB4-F1
#
_entry.id   AF-H8YXB4-F1
#
_cell.length_a   1.000
_cell.length_b   1.000
_cell.length_c   1.000
_cell.angle_alpha   90.00
_cell.angle_beta   90.00
_cell.angle_gamma   90.00
#
_symmetry.space_group_name_H-M   'P 1'
#
loop_
_entity.id
_entity.type
_entity.pdbx_description
1 polymer ?
#
loop_
_entity_poly.entity_id
_entity_poly.type
_entity_poly.pdbx_seq_one_letter_code
_entity_poly.pdbx_strand_id
1 'polypeptide(L)'
;MKTTPILIAGFVLGAFSVAGVGLVAVTHAMTDGQIAENQRNAMLNKLEAIVPSGRLKNDPLADRIEVSAPELLGGETTEVFRVRDGAEPVALILQPVVPDGYAGPIRLLVSALPDGTLGGVRVLEHHETPGLGDKIDEKKSDWIIKEFTGKSIGNPPAEQWHVKRDGGVFDQFTGATITPRSIVEAVYDTLLYVGQQEQRLYAEPAIGTEDSAPPQAATDATDPPRAEREATPAAAPTPDPTNHPAIGPASGQTGGPTTTWADRVGAGAS
;
A
#
# COMPACT_ATOMS: atom_id res chain seq x y z
N MET A 1 48.13 42.80 -32.68
CA MET A 1 47.27 42.91 -31.48
C MET A 1 47.99 42.20 -30.33
N LYS A 2 48.17 42.82 -29.16
CA LYS A 2 48.86 42.19 -28.01
C LYS A 2 47.91 41.19 -27.34
N THR A 3 48.08 39.90 -27.60
CA THR A 3 47.23 38.80 -27.09
C THR A 3 47.60 38.33 -25.68
N THR A 4 48.80 38.64 -25.20
CA THR A 4 49.32 38.32 -23.87
C THR A 4 48.38 38.72 -22.70
N PRO A 5 47.81 39.94 -22.63
CA PRO A 5 46.90 40.30 -21.53
C PRO A 5 45.60 39.48 -21.54
N ILE A 6 45.11 39.08 -22.72
CA ILE A 6 43.91 38.24 -22.87
C ILE A 6 44.19 36.82 -22.35
N LEU A 7 45.37 36.27 -22.65
CA LEU A 7 45.79 34.95 -22.17
C LEU A 7 45.99 34.93 -20.64
N ILE A 8 46.58 35.98 -20.07
CA ILE A 8 46.76 36.10 -18.61
C ILE A 8 45.40 36.18 -17.90
N ALA A 9 44.49 37.02 -18.40
CA ALA A 9 43.15 37.14 -17.82
C ALA A 9 42.38 35.81 -17.89
N GLY A 10 42.44 35.10 -19.03
CA GLY A 10 41.84 33.78 -19.19
C GLY A 10 42.41 32.74 -18.22
N PHE A 11 43.73 32.73 -18.03
CA PHE A 11 44.38 31.83 -17.07
C PHE A 11 44.00 32.13 -15.61
N VAL A 12 44.02 33.40 -15.22
CA VAL A 12 43.65 33.82 -13.85
C VAL A 12 42.19 33.45 -13.56
N LEU A 13 41.28 33.72 -14.51
CA LEU A 13 39.88 33.37 -14.36
C LEU A 13 39.69 31.86 -14.29
N GLY A 14 40.37 31.10 -15.15
CA GLY A 14 40.34 29.63 -15.13
C GLY A 14 40.84 29.05 -13.80
N ALA A 15 41.95 29.56 -13.28
CA ALA A 15 42.50 29.13 -12.00
C ALA A 15 41.54 29.43 -10.83
N PHE A 16 40.93 30.62 -10.83
CA PHE A 16 39.93 30.99 -9.83
C PHE A 16 38.69 30.09 -9.90
N SER A 17 38.19 29.79 -11.10
CA SER A 17 37.07 28.86 -11.30
C SER A 17 37.40 27.45 -10.81
N VAL A 18 38.59 26.92 -11.12
CA VAL A 18 39.02 25.59 -10.65
C VAL A 18 39.12 25.56 -9.13
N ALA A 19 39.68 26.61 -8.51
CA ALA A 19 39.77 26.71 -7.06
C ALA A 19 38.37 26.76 -6.40
N GLY A 20 37.45 27.54 -6.96
CA GLY A 20 36.08 27.64 -6.48
C GLY A 20 35.31 26.32 -6.59
N VAL A 21 35.35 25.66 -7.76
CA VAL A 21 34.71 24.36 -7.97
C VAL A 21 35.33 23.29 -7.06
N GLY A 22 36.66 23.30 -6.91
CA GLY A 22 37.36 22.37 -6.02
C GLY A 22 36.94 22.52 -4.56
N LEU A 23 36.83 23.76 -4.07
CA LEU A 23 36.37 24.03 -2.70
C LEU A 23 34.92 23.55 -2.48
N VAL A 24 34.02 23.80 -3.44
CA VAL A 24 32.63 23.31 -3.38
C VAL A 24 32.59 21.78 -3.39
N ALA A 25 33.37 21.13 -4.27
CA ALA A 25 33.42 19.67 -4.36
C ALA A 25 33.92 19.01 -3.07
N VAL A 26 34.98 19.57 -2.44
CA VAL A 26 35.49 19.08 -1.15
C VAL A 26 34.44 19.27 -0.05
N THR A 27 33.78 20.43 -0.02
CA THR A 27 32.72 20.70 0.98
C THR A 27 31.56 19.75 0.82
N HIS A 28 31.11 19.50 -0.41
CA HIS A 28 30.06 18.53 -0.73
C HIS A 28 30.46 17.13 -0.26
N ALA A 29 31.65 16.64 -0.67
CA ALA A 29 32.14 15.31 -0.29
C ALA A 29 32.27 15.11 1.23
N MET A 30 32.61 16.17 2.00
CA MET A 30 32.64 16.11 3.46
C MET A 30 31.24 16.15 4.11
N THR A 31 30.25 16.75 3.43
CA THR A 31 28.91 16.97 3.99
C THR A 31 27.90 15.90 3.56
N ASP A 32 28.18 15.15 2.49
CA ASP A 32 27.29 14.12 1.94
C ASP A 32 26.87 13.07 2.97
N GLY A 33 27.82 12.57 3.77
CA GLY A 33 27.52 11.61 4.83
C GLY A 33 26.57 12.18 5.88
N GLN A 34 26.75 13.44 6.27
CA GLN A 34 25.92 14.10 7.27
C GLN A 34 24.51 14.43 6.73
N ILE A 35 24.40 14.76 5.43
CA ILE A 35 23.11 14.95 4.77
C ILE A 35 22.34 13.62 4.75
N ALA A 36 22.99 12.53 4.36
CA ALA A 36 22.38 11.21 4.29
C ALA A 36 21.90 10.74 5.68
N GLU A 37 22.70 10.94 6.73
CA GLU A 37 22.33 10.59 8.11
C GLU A 37 21.18 11.44 8.63
N ASN A 38 21.20 12.76 8.37
CA ASN A 38 20.09 13.65 8.72
C ASN A 38 18.79 13.27 8.00
N GLN A 39 18.86 12.91 6.71
CA GLN A 39 17.70 12.45 5.94
C GLN A 39 17.16 11.13 6.48
N ARG A 40 18.05 10.18 6.79
CA ARG A 40 17.69 8.89 7.40
C ARG A 40 16.99 9.09 8.74
N ASN A 41 17.55 9.90 9.63
CA ASN A 41 16.96 10.20 10.94
C ASN A 41 15.61 10.92 10.81
N ALA A 42 15.50 11.87 9.87
CA ALA A 42 14.24 12.54 9.58
C ALA A 42 13.16 11.56 9.10
N MET A 43 13.55 10.57 8.28
CA MET A 43 12.62 9.53 7.83
C MET A 43 12.21 8.60 8.98
N LEU A 44 13.15 8.13 9.79
CA LEU A 44 12.85 7.30 10.97
C LEU A 44 11.88 8.01 11.92
N ASN A 45 12.08 9.30 12.18
CA ASN A 45 11.16 10.07 13.03
C ASN A 45 9.73 10.13 12.45
N LYS A 46 9.58 10.20 11.13
CA LYS A 46 8.26 10.16 10.46
C LYS A 46 7.61 8.77 10.61
N LEU A 47 8.38 7.70 10.45
CA LEU A 47 7.90 6.33 10.63
C LEU A 47 7.52 6.05 12.09
N GLU A 48 8.28 6.56 13.06
CA GLU A 48 7.96 6.41 14.48
C GLU A 48 6.69 7.19 14.86
N ALA A 49 6.47 8.38 14.30
CA ALA A 49 5.29 9.19 14.57
C ALA A 49 3.97 8.59 14.07
N ILE A 50 4.02 7.63 13.13
CA ILE A 50 2.84 7.00 12.53
C ILE A 50 2.58 5.56 13.03
N VAL A 51 3.51 5.00 13.81
CA VAL A 51 3.34 3.69 14.45
C VAL A 51 3.01 3.91 15.92
N PRO A 52 2.07 3.15 16.52
CA PRO A 52 1.81 3.23 17.95
C PRO A 52 3.09 3.10 18.78
N SER A 53 3.26 4.01 19.75
CA SER A 53 4.51 4.20 20.49
C SER A 53 5.07 2.91 21.09
N GLY A 54 6.38 2.69 20.95
CA GLY A 54 7.11 1.56 21.55
C GLY A 54 7.10 0.26 20.74
N ARG A 55 6.50 0.26 19.54
CA ARG A 55 6.42 -0.93 18.67
C ARG A 55 7.46 -1.00 17.55
N LEU A 56 8.29 0.03 17.35
CA LEU A 56 9.43 -0.04 16.43
C LEU A 56 10.54 -0.90 17.06
N LYS A 57 10.67 -2.16 16.64
CA LYS A 57 11.63 -3.13 17.19
C LYS A 57 12.72 -3.55 16.20
N ASN A 58 12.46 -3.36 14.91
CA ASN A 58 13.42 -3.51 13.82
C ASN A 58 13.78 -2.14 13.20
N ASP A 59 14.75 -2.12 12.28
CA ASP A 59 15.01 -0.96 11.41
C ASP A 59 14.12 -1.04 10.16
N PRO A 60 13.02 -0.26 10.07
CA PRO A 60 12.10 -0.39 8.94
C PRO A 60 12.72 0.09 7.63
N LEU A 61 13.74 0.96 7.68
CA LEU A 61 14.43 1.44 6.48
C LEU A 61 15.31 0.36 5.84
N ALA A 62 15.76 -0.61 6.64
CA ALA A 62 16.44 -1.80 6.16
C ALA A 62 15.46 -2.92 5.78
N ASP A 63 14.31 -3.00 6.46
CA ASP A 63 13.24 -3.98 6.17
C ASP A 63 12.15 -3.38 5.27
N ARG A 64 12.54 -3.02 4.04
CA ARG A 64 11.64 -2.46 3.02
C ARG A 64 11.52 -3.31 1.77
N ILE A 65 10.38 -3.22 1.12
CA ILE A 65 10.10 -3.79 -0.20
C ILE A 65 9.49 -2.74 -1.12
N GLU A 66 9.43 -3.04 -2.41
CA GLU A 66 8.75 -2.24 -3.41
C GLU A 66 7.64 -3.04 -4.02
N VAL A 67 6.48 -2.41 -4.16
CA VAL A 67 5.30 -3.01 -4.78
C VAL A 67 4.77 -2.12 -5.88
N SER A 68 4.09 -2.74 -6.84
CA SER A 68 3.38 -2.02 -7.91
C SER A 68 1.90 -2.38 -7.83
N ALA A 69 1.08 -1.36 -7.59
CA ALA A 69 -0.38 -1.41 -7.66
C ALA A 69 -0.92 0.01 -7.97
N PRO A 70 -0.65 0.54 -9.17
CA PRO A 70 -0.98 1.93 -9.51
C PRO A 70 -2.46 2.27 -9.32
N GLU A 71 -3.34 1.29 -9.47
CA GLU A 71 -4.79 1.47 -9.34
C GLU A 71 -5.25 1.70 -7.89
N LEU A 72 -4.48 1.21 -6.88
CA LEU A 72 -4.83 1.34 -5.46
C LEU A 72 -3.88 2.28 -4.70
N LEU A 73 -2.64 2.39 -5.16
CA LEU A 73 -1.59 3.16 -4.49
C LEU A 73 -1.20 4.43 -5.27
N GLY A 74 -1.76 4.62 -6.48
CA GLY A 74 -1.61 5.80 -7.34
C GLY A 74 -0.22 6.03 -7.93
N GLY A 75 0.81 5.32 -7.47
CA GLY A 75 2.18 5.36 -8.00
C GLY A 75 2.55 4.07 -8.74
N GLU A 76 3.41 4.20 -9.76
CA GLU A 76 3.99 3.06 -10.50
C GLU A 76 4.70 2.06 -9.57
N THR A 77 5.37 2.59 -8.55
CA THR A 77 6.05 1.82 -7.51
C THR A 77 5.85 2.53 -6.17
N THR A 78 5.57 1.74 -5.12
CA THR A 78 5.36 2.21 -3.76
C THR A 78 6.31 1.47 -2.82
N GLU A 79 7.07 2.22 -2.01
CA GLU A 79 7.85 1.65 -0.92
C GLU A 79 6.92 1.20 0.21
N VAL A 80 7.20 0.00 0.74
CA VAL A 80 6.54 -0.55 1.93
C VAL A 80 7.61 -0.83 2.99
N PHE A 81 7.53 -0.14 4.11
CA PHE A 81 8.38 -0.35 5.28
C PHE A 81 7.68 -1.30 6.24
N ARG A 82 8.39 -2.32 6.68
CA ARG A 82 7.81 -3.38 7.51
C ARG A 82 8.30 -3.19 8.92
N VAL A 83 7.35 -3.11 9.85
CA VAL A 83 7.63 -3.04 11.27
C VAL A 83 7.29 -4.40 11.87
N ARG A 84 8.26 -4.98 12.58
CA ARG A 84 8.15 -6.33 13.15
C ARG A 84 8.84 -6.41 14.50
N ASP A 85 8.32 -7.25 15.39
CA ASP A 85 9.02 -7.69 16.59
C ASP A 85 9.55 -9.11 16.35
N GLY A 86 10.80 -9.21 15.91
CA GLY A 86 11.35 -10.46 15.39
C GLY A 86 10.58 -10.95 14.16
N ALA A 87 9.87 -12.06 14.30
CA ALA A 87 9.02 -12.63 13.25
C ALA A 87 7.56 -12.15 13.31
N GLU A 88 7.16 -11.44 14.37
CA GLU A 88 5.78 -11.00 14.56
C GLU A 88 5.51 -9.71 13.77
N PRO A 89 4.49 -9.69 12.89
CA PRO A 89 4.11 -8.49 12.15
C PRO A 89 3.52 -7.44 13.11
N VAL A 90 3.99 -6.20 13.03
CA VAL A 90 3.55 -5.11 13.90
C VAL A 90 2.80 -4.02 13.13
N ALA A 91 3.33 -3.62 11.97
CA ALA A 91 2.72 -2.66 11.07
C ALA A 91 3.36 -2.70 9.68
N LEU A 92 2.60 -2.32 8.67
CA LEU A 92 3.09 -1.98 7.34
C LEU A 92 2.92 -0.49 7.12
N ILE A 93 3.96 0.19 6.64
CA ILE A 93 3.91 1.61 6.34
C ILE A 93 4.15 1.78 4.84
N LEU A 94 3.16 2.34 4.14
CA LEU A 94 3.18 2.55 2.70
C LEU A 94 3.29 4.04 2.38
N GLN A 95 3.87 4.36 1.23
CA GLN A 95 3.89 5.72 0.69
C GLN A 95 3.01 5.87 -0.56
N PRO A 96 1.69 5.73 -0.46
CA PRO A 96 0.82 5.87 -1.62
C PRO A 96 0.83 7.33 -2.12
N VAL A 97 0.55 7.48 -3.41
CA VAL A 97 0.44 8.76 -4.10
C VAL A 97 -1.03 8.99 -4.43
N VAL A 98 -1.52 10.19 -4.14
CA VAL A 98 -2.78 10.70 -4.67
C VAL A 98 -2.42 11.46 -5.95
N PRO A 99 -2.64 10.89 -7.15
CA PRO A 99 -2.26 11.56 -8.40
C PRO A 99 -3.11 12.82 -8.65
N ASP A 100 -4.39 12.75 -8.29
CA ASP A 100 -5.40 13.78 -8.57
C ASP A 100 -5.63 14.73 -7.39
N GLY A 101 -4.55 15.22 -6.77
CA GLY A 101 -4.63 16.35 -5.84
C GLY A 101 -4.95 17.65 -6.57
N TYR A 102 -5.65 18.59 -5.91
CA TYR A 102 -6.16 19.80 -6.57
C TYR A 102 -5.07 20.66 -7.22
N ALA A 103 -3.91 20.79 -6.57
CA ALA A 103 -2.77 21.55 -7.06
C ALA A 103 -1.57 20.68 -7.46
N GLY A 104 -1.79 19.38 -7.69
CA GLY A 104 -0.76 18.40 -8.02
C GLY A 104 -0.76 17.20 -7.08
N PRO A 105 0.15 16.23 -7.30
CA PRO A 105 0.16 14.98 -6.56
C PRO A 105 0.44 15.20 -5.07
N ILE A 106 -0.17 14.37 -4.23
CA ILE A 106 0.02 14.36 -2.78
C ILE A 106 0.65 13.02 -2.40
N ARG A 107 1.81 13.06 -1.74
CA ARG A 107 2.46 11.85 -1.22
C ARG A 107 2.03 11.66 0.23
N LEU A 108 1.48 10.49 0.53
CA LEU A 108 1.05 10.15 1.87
C LEU A 108 2.04 9.18 2.52
N LEU A 109 1.93 9.06 3.84
CA LEU A 109 2.46 7.96 4.61
C LEU A 109 1.28 7.33 5.32
N VAL A 110 1.04 6.04 5.11
CA VAL A 110 -0.13 5.32 5.64
C VAL A 110 0.38 4.10 6.39
N SER A 111 0.06 4.01 7.67
CA SER A 111 0.39 2.87 8.52
C SER A 111 -0.83 1.98 8.70
N ALA A 112 -0.70 0.70 8.36
CA ALA A 112 -1.71 -0.33 8.54
C ALA A 112 -1.23 -1.36 9.56
N LEU A 113 -2.08 -1.65 10.54
CA LEU A 113 -1.84 -2.67 11.57
C LEU A 113 -2.34 -4.04 11.09
N PRO A 114 -1.83 -5.15 11.67
CA PRO A 114 -2.24 -6.52 11.30
C PRO A 114 -3.74 -6.81 11.49
N ASP A 115 -4.44 -6.04 12.33
CA ASP A 115 -5.89 -6.17 12.52
C ASP A 115 -6.72 -5.39 11.46
N GLY A 116 -6.05 -4.76 10.48
CA GLY A 116 -6.67 -3.95 9.44
C GLY A 116 -7.00 -2.52 9.87
N THR A 117 -6.61 -2.11 11.08
CA THR A 117 -6.76 -0.74 11.59
C THR A 117 -5.65 0.16 11.07
N LEU A 118 -5.95 1.44 10.85
CA LEU A 118 -4.92 2.45 10.62
C LEU A 118 -4.08 2.68 11.89
N GLY A 119 -2.78 2.48 11.77
CA GLY A 119 -1.80 2.99 12.74
C GLY A 119 -1.69 4.51 12.68
N GLY A 120 -1.92 5.10 11.49
CA GLY A 120 -1.97 6.54 11.28
C GLY A 120 -1.83 6.93 9.80
N VAL A 121 -2.11 8.19 9.50
CA VAL A 121 -1.92 8.81 8.17
C VAL A 121 -1.18 10.12 8.32
N ARG A 122 -0.22 10.41 7.43
CA ARG A 122 0.50 11.69 7.35
C ARG A 122 0.69 12.11 5.89
N VAL A 123 0.86 13.41 5.68
CA VAL A 123 1.23 13.96 4.38
C VAL A 123 2.74 14.17 4.35
N LEU A 124 3.41 13.57 3.36
CA LEU A 124 4.84 13.72 3.15
C LEU A 124 5.15 14.94 2.27
N GLU A 125 4.34 15.15 1.23
CA GLU A 125 4.52 16.20 0.23
C GLU A 125 3.17 16.57 -0.39
N HIS A 126 2.94 17.86 -0.63
CA HIS A 126 1.77 18.36 -1.37
C HIS A 126 2.05 19.76 -1.95
N HIS A 127 1.23 20.15 -2.91
CA HIS A 127 1.27 21.48 -3.54
C HIS A 127 -0.02 22.30 -3.36
N GLU A 128 -0.90 21.82 -2.47
CA GLU A 128 -2.20 22.42 -2.18
C GLU A 128 -2.17 23.93 -1.85
N THR A 129 -3.28 24.60 -2.17
CA THR A 129 -3.38 26.05 -2.03
C THR A 129 -3.33 26.46 -0.55
N PRO A 130 -2.39 27.34 -0.14
CA PRO A 130 -2.29 27.84 1.23
C PRO A 130 -3.57 28.47 1.74
N GLY A 131 -3.99 28.09 2.95
CA GLY A 131 -5.20 28.59 3.60
C GLY A 131 -6.50 27.91 3.14
N LEU A 132 -6.45 27.05 2.12
CA LEU A 132 -7.62 26.35 1.59
C LEU A 132 -7.48 24.83 1.72
N GLY A 133 -6.52 24.24 1.01
CA GLY A 133 -6.28 22.79 0.97
C GLY A 133 -5.09 22.32 1.80
N ASP A 134 -4.22 23.23 2.25
CA ASP A 134 -3.00 22.92 3.04
C ASP A 134 -3.27 22.46 4.48
N LYS A 135 -4.54 22.43 4.91
CA LYS A 135 -4.97 21.89 6.21
C LYS A 135 -4.77 20.38 6.36
N ILE A 136 -4.36 19.70 5.28
CA ILE A 136 -3.94 18.29 5.32
C ILE A 136 -2.55 18.13 5.97
N ASP A 137 -1.74 19.19 6.01
CA ASP A 137 -0.45 19.20 6.70
C ASP A 137 -0.68 19.31 8.22
N GLU A 138 -0.12 18.35 8.97
CA GLU A 138 -0.19 18.29 10.43
C GLU A 138 0.36 19.54 11.13
N LYS A 139 1.23 20.30 10.45
CA LYS A 139 1.76 21.58 10.95
C LYS A 139 0.73 22.70 10.90
N LYS A 140 -0.35 22.52 10.14
CA LYS A 140 -1.41 23.53 9.92
C LYS A 140 -2.70 23.17 10.64
N SER A 141 -3.05 21.88 10.70
CA SER A 141 -4.27 21.39 11.35
C SER A 141 -4.11 19.93 11.74
N ASP A 142 -4.88 19.49 12.74
CA ASP A 142 -5.00 18.11 13.18
C ASP A 142 -5.96 17.27 12.31
N TRP A 143 -6.50 17.81 11.21
CA TRP A 143 -7.51 17.15 10.38
C TRP A 143 -7.11 15.73 9.97
N ILE A 144 -5.90 15.55 9.43
CA ILE A 144 -5.41 14.24 8.97
C ILE A 144 -5.31 13.22 10.13
N ILE A 145 -5.06 13.67 11.34
CA ILE A 145 -4.97 12.79 12.52
C ILE A 145 -6.38 12.46 12.99
N LYS A 146 -7.22 13.50 13.18
CA LYS A 146 -8.58 13.39 13.71
C LYS A 146 -9.48 12.51 12.84
N GLU A 147 -9.45 12.71 11.52
CA GLU A 147 -10.38 12.03 10.63
C GLU A 147 -10.05 10.54 10.45
N PHE A 148 -8.77 10.16 10.54
CA PHE A 148 -8.31 8.80 10.28
C PHE A 148 -8.04 7.95 11.54
N THR A 149 -8.00 8.56 12.72
CA THR A 149 -7.77 7.81 13.98
C THR A 149 -8.88 6.79 14.23
N GLY A 150 -8.48 5.55 14.52
CA GLY A 150 -9.38 4.45 14.86
C GLY A 150 -10.23 3.92 13.68
N LYS A 151 -9.87 4.28 12.45
CA LYS A 151 -10.52 3.79 11.23
C LYS A 151 -9.86 2.48 10.76
N SER A 152 -10.64 1.61 10.17
CA SER A 152 -10.21 0.31 9.64
C SER A 152 -11.07 -0.10 8.45
N ILE A 153 -10.70 -1.17 7.76
CA ILE A 153 -11.67 -1.86 6.88
C ILE A 153 -12.87 -2.27 7.72
N GLY A 154 -14.07 -1.90 7.26
CA GLY A 154 -15.33 -2.13 7.99
C GLY A 154 -15.68 -1.13 9.08
N ASN A 155 -14.79 -0.19 9.44
CA ASN A 155 -15.09 0.90 10.36
C ASN A 155 -14.51 2.25 9.87
N PRO A 156 -15.30 3.10 9.20
CA PRO A 156 -16.72 2.93 8.90
C PRO A 156 -16.95 1.89 7.78
N PRO A 157 -18.20 1.52 7.48
CA PRO A 157 -18.54 0.75 6.29
C PRO A 157 -17.97 1.38 5.01
N ALA A 158 -17.71 0.56 4.00
CA ALA A 158 -17.10 0.99 2.74
C ALA A 158 -17.81 2.19 2.11
N GLU A 159 -19.14 2.21 2.15
CA GLU A 159 -19.99 3.26 1.55
C GLU A 159 -19.87 4.61 2.28
N GLN A 160 -19.25 4.63 3.46
CA GLN A 160 -19.03 5.82 4.27
C GLN A 160 -17.60 6.37 4.18
N TRP A 161 -16.73 5.74 3.39
CA TRP A 161 -15.38 6.22 3.07
C TRP A 161 -15.39 7.36 2.05
N HIS A 162 -16.14 8.40 2.37
CA HIS A 162 -16.25 9.61 1.59
C HIS A 162 -16.32 10.83 2.51
N VAL A 163 -16.11 12.01 1.95
CA VAL A 163 -16.39 13.24 2.68
C VAL A 163 -17.89 13.39 2.96
N LYS A 164 -18.26 14.12 4.01
CA LYS A 164 -19.67 14.35 4.40
C LYS A 164 -20.50 14.96 3.28
N ARG A 165 -19.89 15.79 2.42
CA ARG A 165 -20.55 16.34 1.22
C ARG A 165 -21.03 15.26 0.25
N ASP A 166 -20.36 14.12 0.22
CA ASP A 166 -20.61 13.00 -0.69
C ASP A 166 -21.28 11.82 0.05
N GLY A 167 -21.78 12.04 1.26
CA GLY A 167 -22.54 11.05 2.04
C GLY A 167 -21.73 10.18 3.00
N GLY A 168 -20.42 10.42 3.13
CA GLY A 168 -19.58 9.69 4.08
C GLY A 168 -19.39 10.41 5.43
N VAL A 169 -18.36 10.02 6.18
CA VAL A 169 -18.13 10.50 7.55
C VAL A 169 -17.01 11.51 7.70
N PHE A 170 -16.22 11.74 6.66
CA PHE A 170 -15.00 12.55 6.72
C PHE A 170 -15.29 14.04 6.49
N ASP A 171 -14.76 14.94 7.33
CA ASP A 171 -14.94 16.38 7.14
C ASP A 171 -14.20 16.89 5.88
N GLN A 172 -14.84 17.70 5.05
CA GLN A 172 -14.18 18.46 3.97
C GLN A 172 -13.85 19.90 4.38
N PHE A 173 -12.92 20.56 3.67
CA PHE A 173 -12.67 21.98 3.86
C PHE A 173 -13.66 22.84 3.07
N THR A 174 -14.13 23.93 3.68
CA THR A 174 -14.93 24.94 2.99
C THR A 174 -14.18 25.47 1.77
N GLY A 175 -14.74 25.29 0.57
CA GLY A 175 -14.12 25.73 -0.67
C GLY A 175 -13.03 24.81 -1.24
N ALA A 176 -12.61 23.75 -0.53
CA ALA A 176 -11.67 22.74 -1.02
C ALA A 176 -12.13 21.33 -0.66
N THR A 177 -13.03 20.78 -1.48
CA THR A 177 -13.54 19.40 -1.30
C THR A 177 -12.71 18.36 -2.07
N ILE A 178 -12.06 18.73 -3.16
CA ILE A 178 -11.27 17.81 -4.00
C ILE A 178 -10.20 17.10 -3.17
N THR A 179 -9.39 17.86 -2.45
CA THR A 179 -8.24 17.34 -1.71
C THR A 179 -8.61 16.38 -0.58
N PRO A 180 -9.52 16.71 0.36
CA PRO A 180 -10.01 15.74 1.34
C PRO A 180 -10.61 14.48 0.71
N ARG A 181 -11.36 14.61 -0.39
CA ARG A 181 -11.97 13.47 -1.08
C ARG A 181 -10.91 12.49 -1.58
N SER A 182 -9.94 13.00 -2.35
CA SER A 182 -8.91 12.14 -2.95
C SER A 182 -8.03 11.48 -1.89
N ILE A 183 -7.78 12.14 -0.74
CA ILE A 183 -7.04 11.53 0.37
C ILE A 183 -7.85 10.41 1.04
N VAL A 184 -9.14 10.60 1.27
CA VAL A 184 -10.00 9.57 1.87
C VAL A 184 -10.03 8.31 1.01
N GLU A 185 -10.16 8.47 -0.30
CA GLU A 185 -10.12 7.37 -1.28
C GLU A 185 -8.77 6.64 -1.24
N ALA A 186 -7.65 7.35 -1.39
CA ALA A 186 -6.33 6.74 -1.41
C ALA A 186 -5.98 6.01 -0.11
N VAL A 187 -6.41 6.52 1.06
CA VAL A 187 -6.20 5.82 2.34
C VAL A 187 -7.02 4.53 2.40
N TYR A 188 -8.27 4.56 1.94
CA TYR A 188 -9.12 3.36 1.88
C TYR A 188 -8.54 2.31 0.94
N ASP A 189 -8.12 2.71 -0.26
CA ASP A 189 -7.52 1.82 -1.26
C ASP A 189 -6.21 1.21 -0.77
N THR A 190 -5.42 1.97 -0.01
CA THR A 190 -4.22 1.46 0.65
C THR A 190 -4.55 0.36 1.66
N LEU A 191 -5.60 0.54 2.48
CA LEU A 191 -6.05 -0.49 3.41
C LEU A 191 -6.56 -1.74 2.68
N LEU A 192 -7.29 -1.56 1.58
CA LEU A 192 -7.74 -2.66 0.73
C LEU A 192 -6.56 -3.44 0.16
N TYR A 193 -5.56 -2.73 -0.37
CA TYR A 193 -4.34 -3.35 -0.90
C TYR A 193 -3.62 -4.18 0.16
N VAL A 194 -3.41 -3.60 1.34
CA VAL A 194 -2.76 -4.30 2.46
C VAL A 194 -3.56 -5.54 2.86
N GLY A 195 -4.88 -5.42 3.04
CA GLY A 195 -5.72 -6.55 3.41
C GLY A 195 -5.71 -7.69 2.37
N GLN A 196 -5.56 -7.37 1.08
CA GLN A 196 -5.47 -8.36 0.00
C GLN A 196 -4.09 -9.03 -0.08
N GLN A 197 -3.02 -8.35 0.34
CA GLN A 197 -1.64 -8.77 0.10
C GLN A 197 -0.82 -9.02 1.39
N GLU A 198 -1.43 -8.93 2.57
CA GLU A 198 -0.71 -8.93 3.86
C GLU A 198 0.36 -10.03 3.98
N GLN A 199 -0.02 -11.29 3.74
CA GLN A 199 0.90 -12.43 3.84
C GLN A 199 2.10 -12.28 2.89
N ARG A 200 1.85 -11.81 1.67
CA ARG A 200 2.90 -11.57 0.67
C ARG A 200 3.82 -10.44 1.10
N LEU A 201 3.27 -9.33 1.58
CA LEU A 201 4.04 -8.15 2.00
C LEU A 201 5.03 -8.49 3.12
N TYR A 202 4.66 -9.35 4.06
CA TYR A 202 5.58 -9.80 5.11
C TYR A 202 6.55 -10.91 4.66
N ALA A 203 6.22 -11.67 3.60
CA ALA A 203 7.05 -12.77 3.12
C ALA A 203 8.15 -12.37 2.11
N GLU A 204 7.99 -11.26 1.39
CA GLU A 204 8.96 -10.86 0.36
C GLU A 204 10.36 -10.55 0.94
N PRO A 205 11.46 -10.86 0.24
CA PRO A 205 12.79 -10.48 0.69
C PRO A 205 12.95 -8.95 0.69
N ALA A 206 13.60 -8.40 1.73
CA ALA A 206 13.86 -6.97 1.78
C ALA A 206 14.87 -6.55 0.70
N ILE A 207 14.61 -5.41 0.06
CA ILE A 207 15.51 -4.85 -0.97
C ILE A 207 16.85 -4.52 -0.33
N GLY A 208 17.93 -5.03 -0.92
CA GLY A 208 19.30 -4.88 -0.41
C GLY A 208 19.81 -6.04 0.45
N THR A 209 19.02 -7.11 0.64
CA THR A 209 19.47 -8.34 1.35
C THR A 209 20.19 -9.34 0.44
N GLU A 210 20.22 -9.10 -0.89
CA GLU A 210 20.74 -10.08 -1.87
C GLU A 210 22.27 -10.23 -1.91
N ASP A 211 23.05 -9.44 -1.17
CA ASP A 211 24.53 -9.55 -1.19
C ASP A 211 25.12 -10.32 0.01
N SER A 212 24.33 -11.17 0.68
CA SER A 212 24.80 -11.96 1.83
C SER A 212 24.10 -13.32 2.00
N ALA A 213 23.78 -14.00 0.90
CA ALA A 213 23.52 -15.44 0.93
C ALA A 213 24.76 -16.17 0.39
N PRO A 214 25.46 -17.00 1.20
CA PRO A 214 26.50 -17.88 0.68
C PRO A 214 25.92 -18.78 -0.41
N PRO A 215 26.65 -19.09 -1.50
CA PRO A 215 26.20 -20.06 -2.48
C PRO A 215 25.91 -21.39 -1.77
N GLN A 216 24.64 -21.76 -1.68
CA GLN A 216 24.27 -23.09 -1.19
C GLN A 216 24.89 -24.09 -2.17
N ALA A 217 25.75 -24.94 -1.61
CA ALA A 217 26.42 -26.01 -2.32
C ALA A 217 25.39 -26.86 -3.08
N ALA A 218 25.62 -27.03 -4.38
CA ALA A 218 24.93 -28.01 -5.18
C ALA A 218 25.11 -29.38 -4.53
N THR A 219 24.02 -29.94 -4.00
CA THR A 219 23.98 -31.34 -3.62
C THR A 219 23.84 -32.17 -4.89
N ASP A 220 24.92 -32.86 -5.25
CA ASP A 220 24.91 -33.99 -6.17
C ASP A 220 23.85 -35.01 -5.73
N ALA A 221 22.77 -35.13 -6.49
CA ALA A 221 21.85 -36.25 -6.40
C ALA A 221 22.14 -37.18 -7.59
N THR A 222 22.86 -38.27 -7.30
CA THR A 222 23.07 -39.38 -8.23
C THR A 222 21.76 -40.17 -8.40
N ASP A 223 21.41 -40.36 -9.66
CA ASP A 223 20.27 -41.10 -10.23
C ASP A 223 20.26 -42.60 -9.86
N PRO A 224 19.10 -43.25 -9.62
CA PRO A 224 19.00 -44.71 -9.63
C PRO A 224 18.49 -45.24 -11.00
N PRO A 225 18.90 -46.45 -11.44
CA PRO A 225 18.63 -46.90 -12.80
C PRO A 225 17.20 -47.42 -12.98
N ARG A 226 16.58 -47.02 -14.09
CA ARG A 226 15.29 -47.50 -14.59
C ARG A 226 15.49 -48.78 -15.41
N ALA A 227 15.01 -49.91 -14.91
CA ALA A 227 14.92 -51.16 -15.68
C ALA A 227 13.72 -51.12 -16.64
N GLU A 228 14.00 -51.36 -17.91
CA GLU A 228 13.05 -51.53 -19.00
C GLU A 228 12.12 -52.74 -18.79
N ARG A 229 10.83 -52.57 -19.12
CA ARG A 229 9.90 -53.68 -19.39
C ARG A 229 9.40 -53.53 -20.82
N GLU A 230 9.74 -54.53 -21.63
CA GLU A 230 9.29 -54.73 -23.00
C GLU A 230 7.78 -54.97 -23.08
N ALA A 231 7.19 -54.48 -24.18
CA ALA A 231 5.82 -54.69 -24.60
C ALA A 231 5.63 -56.05 -25.30
N THR A 232 4.38 -56.54 -25.38
CA THR A 232 3.70 -56.95 -26.65
C THR A 232 2.23 -57.38 -26.34
N PRO A 233 1.26 -57.17 -27.27
CA PRO A 233 -0.20 -57.19 -27.02
C PRO A 233 -0.94 -58.38 -27.68
N ALA A 234 -2.26 -58.53 -27.44
CA ALA A 234 -3.32 -58.76 -28.45
C ALA A 234 -4.66 -59.32 -27.87
N ALA A 235 -5.74 -58.96 -28.60
CA ALA A 235 -7.02 -59.66 -28.79
C ALA A 235 -8.26 -59.29 -27.93
N ALA A 236 -9.23 -58.64 -28.61
CA ALA A 236 -10.69 -58.69 -28.38
C ALA A 236 -11.29 -59.88 -29.22
N PRO A 237 -12.59 -60.32 -29.16
CA PRO A 237 -13.80 -59.47 -29.19
C PRO A 237 -15.16 -59.99 -28.58
N THR A 238 -16.13 -59.06 -28.40
CA THR A 238 -17.63 -59.16 -28.56
C THR A 238 -18.52 -60.07 -27.64
N PRO A 239 -19.88 -59.96 -27.62
CA PRO A 239 -20.75 -58.83 -27.20
C PRO A 239 -22.01 -59.24 -26.32
N ASP A 240 -22.63 -58.27 -25.62
CA ASP A 240 -24.08 -58.04 -25.25
C ASP A 240 -25.03 -59.23 -24.81
N PRO A 241 -26.30 -59.05 -24.36
CA PRO A 241 -27.02 -57.98 -23.63
C PRO A 241 -27.70 -58.49 -22.33
N THR A 242 -28.24 -57.61 -21.48
CA THR A 242 -29.62 -57.73 -20.92
C THR A 242 -29.95 -56.66 -19.87
N ASN A 243 -31.19 -56.17 -19.98
CA ASN A 243 -32.05 -55.56 -18.96
C ASN A 243 -32.01 -54.04 -18.68
N HIS A 244 -32.82 -53.32 -19.46
CA HIS A 244 -33.81 -52.32 -19.00
C HIS A 244 -35.19 -53.01 -18.80
N PRO A 245 -36.28 -52.37 -18.33
CA PRO A 245 -36.50 -51.11 -17.58
C PRO A 245 -37.58 -51.23 -16.46
N ALA A 246 -37.95 -50.11 -15.80
CA ALA A 246 -39.33 -49.67 -15.44
C ALA A 246 -39.30 -48.70 -14.22
N ILE A 247 -39.71 -47.43 -14.32
CA ILE A 247 -41.08 -46.87 -14.25
C ILE A 247 -41.72 -47.13 -12.86
N GLY A 248 -41.88 -46.13 -12.00
CA GLY A 248 -43.12 -45.33 -11.94
C GLY A 248 -43.60 -45.06 -10.49
N PRO A 249 -44.72 -44.34 -10.27
CA PRO A 249 -44.78 -43.11 -9.45
C PRO A 249 -45.78 -43.19 -8.26
N ALA A 250 -46.29 -42.03 -7.79
CA ALA A 250 -47.49 -41.76 -6.93
C ALA A 250 -47.15 -41.29 -5.49
N SER A 251 -47.45 -40.07 -5.00
CA SER A 251 -48.67 -39.22 -4.92
C SER A 251 -49.41 -39.30 -3.58
N GLY A 252 -49.84 -38.14 -3.04
CA GLY A 252 -50.75 -37.97 -1.89
C GLY A 252 -50.42 -36.68 -1.11
N GLN A 253 -50.98 -35.48 -1.38
CA GLN A 253 -52.37 -35.01 -1.15
C GLN A 253 -52.75 -35.13 0.35
N THR A 254 -53.12 -34.12 1.16
CA THR A 254 -54.23 -33.12 1.18
C THR A 254 -54.12 -32.41 2.56
N GLY A 255 -54.61 -31.21 2.92
CA GLY A 255 -55.57 -30.25 2.38
C GLY A 255 -55.65 -29.01 3.31
N GLY A 256 -56.34 -27.95 2.86
CA GLY A 256 -56.54 -26.66 3.57
C GLY A 256 -57.59 -26.70 4.71
N PRO A 257 -58.30 -25.61 5.09
CA PRO A 257 -58.51 -24.35 4.38
C PRO A 257 -58.45 -23.02 5.22
N THR A 258 -58.63 -21.94 4.46
CA THR A 258 -58.96 -20.52 4.72
C THR A 258 -59.75 -20.11 5.98
N THR A 259 -59.43 -18.90 6.51
CA THR A 259 -60.44 -17.95 7.04
C THR A 259 -60.04 -16.50 6.74
N THR A 260 -61.08 -15.69 6.56
CA THR A 260 -61.24 -14.43 5.85
C THR A 260 -61.16 -13.18 6.75
N TRP A 261 -61.03 -12.04 6.08
CA TRP A 261 -61.25 -10.64 6.46
C TRP A 261 -62.39 -10.33 7.46
N ALA A 262 -62.15 -9.35 8.37
CA ALA A 262 -63.09 -8.23 8.68
C ALA A 262 -62.52 -7.23 9.73
N ASP A 263 -62.35 -5.99 9.30
CA ASP A 263 -62.77 -4.70 9.89
C ASP A 263 -62.90 -4.45 11.41
N ARG A 264 -62.23 -3.36 11.85
CA ARG A 264 -62.79 -2.17 12.57
C ARG A 264 -61.66 -1.13 12.75
N VAL A 265 -61.62 0.01 12.06
CA VAL A 265 -62.39 1.27 12.17
C VAL A 265 -62.29 1.97 13.54
N GLY A 266 -61.82 3.24 13.53
CA GLY A 266 -62.13 4.31 14.49
C GLY A 266 -60.93 4.82 15.31
N ALA A 267 -60.22 5.92 14.95
CA ALA A 267 -60.59 7.35 14.96
C ALA A 267 -60.34 8.09 16.29
N GLY A 268 -59.62 9.22 16.21
CA GLY A 268 -59.96 10.44 16.96
C GLY A 268 -58.91 11.05 17.92
N ALA A 269 -58.44 12.25 17.56
CA ALA A 269 -58.03 13.43 18.37
C ALA A 269 -56.97 13.24 19.48
N SER A 270 -55.94 14.08 19.62
CA SER A 270 -55.83 15.55 19.55
C SER A 270 -54.38 15.95 19.27
#